data_AF-A0A9X0D028-F1
#
_entry.id   AF-A0A9X0D028-F1
#
_cell.length_a   1.000
_cell.length_b   1.000
_cell.length_c   1.000
_cell.angle_alpha   90.00
_cell.angle_beta   90.00
_cell.angle_gamma   90.00
#
_symmetry.space_group_name_H-M   'P 1'
#
loop_
_entity.id
_entity.type
_entity.pdbx_description
1 polymer ?
#
loop_
_entity_poly.entity_id
_entity_poly.type
_entity_poly.pdbx_seq_one_letter_code
_entity_poly.pdbx_strand_id
1 'polypeptide(L)'
;MIVYRVFRHENKFFVKLVHFGLQLVAFAIAVWGLKAVFDFHNHMKFPNLYSLHSWCGLSTVILFACQLLFGFVSFLFPKLPDGLRSTYLKVHVFFGVFIFMMAIATCLIGINEKLFFALPNGAYAGLPPQGQLGNVLGVTLVLLAGVVMFVVTNAAFRRINTEEEHISLINEKD
;
A
#
# COMPACT_ATOMS: atom_id res chain seq x y z
N MET A 1 -5.25 3.21 -1.52
CA MET A 1 -4.67 4.59 -1.56
C MET A 1 -5.47 5.58 -2.42
N ILE A 2 -5.74 5.31 -3.70
CA ILE A 2 -6.33 6.30 -4.63
C ILE A 2 -7.86 6.40 -4.62
N VAL A 3 -8.57 5.68 -3.73
CA VAL A 3 -10.05 5.64 -3.70
C VAL A 3 -10.67 7.04 -3.61
N TYR A 4 -10.09 7.94 -2.81
CA TYR A 4 -10.52 9.34 -2.72
C TYR A 4 -10.25 10.17 -3.97
N ARG A 5 -9.36 9.71 -4.86
CA ARG A 5 -9.02 10.33 -6.14
C ARG A 5 -9.92 9.81 -7.28
N VAL A 6 -10.45 8.59 -7.14
CA VAL A 6 -11.37 7.98 -8.11
C VAL A 6 -12.81 8.42 -7.82
N PHE A 7 -13.28 8.24 -6.59
CA PHE A 7 -14.65 8.58 -6.19
C PHE A 7 -14.72 10.01 -5.65
N ARG A 8 -14.41 10.98 -6.52
CA ARG A 8 -14.22 12.40 -6.13
C ARG A 8 -15.52 13.10 -5.71
N HIS A 9 -16.65 12.66 -6.26
CA HIS A 9 -17.96 13.30 -6.06
C HIS A 9 -18.85 12.52 -5.06
N GLU A 10 -18.39 11.34 -4.62
CA GLU A 10 -19.16 10.47 -3.73
C GLU A 10 -19.14 10.94 -2.27
N ASN A 11 -20.11 10.45 -1.50
CA ASN A 11 -20.23 10.72 -0.07
C ASN A 11 -18.91 10.36 0.66
N LYS A 12 -18.38 11.30 1.44
CA LYS A 12 -17.09 11.16 2.14
C LYS A 12 -17.05 9.96 3.09
N PHE A 13 -18.17 9.65 3.75
CA PHE A 13 -18.29 8.50 4.64
C PHE A 13 -18.26 7.18 3.85
N PHE A 14 -18.96 7.12 2.72
CA PHE A 14 -18.91 5.95 1.83
C PHE A 14 -17.49 5.70 1.32
N VAL A 15 -16.81 6.74 0.82
CA VAL A 15 -15.42 6.64 0.34
C VAL A 15 -14.46 6.21 1.44
N LYS A 16 -14.67 6.67 2.69
CA LYS A 16 -13.93 6.18 3.87
C LYS A 16 -14.12 4.69 4.11
N LEU A 17 -15.37 4.21 4.04
CA LEU A 17 -15.69 2.80 4.25
C LEU A 17 -15.07 1.92 3.16
N VAL A 18 -15.17 2.33 1.89
CA VAL A 18 -14.52 1.63 0.77
C VAL A 18 -13.00 1.62 0.94
N HIS A 19 -12.39 2.76 1.31
CA HIS A 19 -10.96 2.82 1.58
C HIS A 19 -10.56 1.83 2.68
N PHE A 20 -11.23 1.86 3.83
CA PHE A 20 -10.93 0.97 4.95
C PHE A 20 -11.16 -0.50 4.59
N GLY A 21 -12.28 -0.83 3.93
CA GLY A 21 -12.59 -2.20 3.51
C GLY A 21 -11.53 -2.78 2.57
N LEU A 22 -11.08 -2.01 1.56
CA LEU A 22 -10.00 -2.44 0.67
C LEU A 22 -8.68 -2.67 1.41
N GLN A 23 -8.35 -1.81 2.38
CA GLN A 23 -7.14 -1.97 3.18
C GLN A 23 -7.22 -3.17 4.12
N LEU A 24 -8.40 -3.46 4.67
CA LEU A 24 -8.62 -4.63 5.52
C LEU A 24 -8.47 -5.93 4.72
N VAL A 25 -9.03 -5.99 3.51
CA VAL A 25 -8.85 -7.14 2.61
C VAL A 25 -7.38 -7.31 2.23
N ALA A 26 -6.69 -6.23 1.85
CA ALA A 26 -5.26 -6.27 1.52
C ALA A 26 -4.42 -6.75 2.70
N PHE A 27 -4.71 -6.27 3.92
CA PHE A 27 -4.03 -6.70 5.14
C PHE A 27 -4.27 -8.19 5.44
N ALA A 28 -5.51 -8.68 5.29
CA ALA A 28 -5.82 -10.09 5.48
C ALA A 28 -5.05 -11.00 4.50
N ILE A 29 -4.96 -10.60 3.22
CA ILE A 29 -4.16 -11.32 2.22
C ILE A 29 -2.67 -11.29 2.58
N ALA A 30 -2.14 -10.15 3.05
CA ALA A 30 -0.75 -10.03 3.47
C ALA A 30 -0.42 -10.93 4.67
N VAL A 31 -1.30 -10.98 5.68
CA VAL A 31 -1.16 -11.89 6.84
C VAL A 31 -1.23 -13.35 6.41
N TRP A 32 -2.11 -13.70 5.48
CA TRP A 32 -2.17 -15.04 4.90
C TRP A 32 -0.85 -15.40 4.21
N GLY A 33 -0.30 -14.50 3.39
CA GLY A 33 0.99 -14.68 2.72
C GLY A 33 2.15 -14.90 3.71
N LEU A 34 2.19 -14.11 4.79
CA LEU A 34 3.16 -14.32 5.87
C LEU A 34 3.00 -15.69 6.52
N LYS A 35 1.78 -16.08 6.88
CA LYS A 35 1.53 -17.42 7.43
C LYS A 35 2.07 -18.50 6.48
N ALA A 36 1.77 -18.41 5.19
CA ALA A 36 2.20 -19.39 4.21
C ALA A 36 3.73 -19.55 4.15
N VAL A 37 4.50 -18.45 4.19
CA VAL A 37 5.97 -18.54 4.16
C VAL A 37 6.56 -19.06 5.47
N PHE A 38 6.00 -18.67 6.63
CA PHE A 38 6.42 -19.22 7.92
C PHE A 38 6.13 -20.73 8.01
N ASP A 39 4.94 -21.17 7.59
CA ASP A 39 4.58 -22.59 7.55
C ASP A 39 5.51 -23.37 6.60
N PHE A 40 5.80 -22.82 5.41
CA PHE A 40 6.74 -23.42 4.46
C PHE A 40 8.15 -23.57 5.05
N HIS A 41 8.71 -22.52 5.64
CA HIS A 41 10.03 -22.58 6.27
C HIS A 41 10.08 -23.57 7.44
N ASN A 42 9.05 -23.58 8.30
CA ASN A 42 8.98 -24.48 9.45
C ASN A 42 8.87 -25.95 9.04
N HIS A 43 8.14 -26.22 7.95
CA HIS A 43 8.03 -27.55 7.36
C HIS A 43 9.34 -27.99 6.71
N MET A 44 9.97 -27.12 5.91
CA MET A 44 11.22 -27.40 5.19
C MET A 44 12.49 -27.25 6.04
N LYS A 45 12.35 -26.83 7.30
CA LYS A 45 13.46 -26.55 8.24
C LYS A 45 14.41 -25.44 7.76
N PHE A 46 13.88 -24.46 7.03
CA PHE A 46 14.63 -23.26 6.70
C PHE A 46 14.58 -22.24 7.84
N PRO A 47 15.66 -21.49 8.09
CA PRO A 47 15.64 -20.40 9.07
C PRO A 47 14.65 -19.32 8.63
N ASN A 48 13.91 -18.78 9.59
CA ASN A 48 13.01 -17.64 9.36
C ASN A 48 13.75 -16.32 9.56
N LEU A 49 13.25 -15.26 8.91
CA LEU A 49 13.64 -13.86 9.15
C LEU A 49 15.15 -13.55 9.04
N TYR A 50 15.89 -14.22 8.15
CA TYR A 50 17.33 -13.98 7.96
C TYR A 50 17.66 -13.05 6.78
N SER A 51 16.73 -12.87 5.83
CA SER A 51 16.97 -12.08 4.62
C SER A 51 16.49 -10.64 4.74
N LEU A 52 17.10 -9.72 3.98
CA LEU A 52 16.65 -8.32 3.93
C LEU A 52 15.18 -8.22 3.45
N HIS A 53 14.77 -9.06 2.50
CA HIS A 53 13.37 -9.17 2.08
C HIS A 53 12.45 -9.43 3.27
N SER A 54 12.81 -10.38 4.13
CA SER A 54 12.00 -10.75 5.29
C SER A 54 11.92 -9.65 6.35
N TRP A 55 13.01 -8.90 6.59
CA TRP A 55 13.01 -7.76 7.52
C TRP A 55 12.15 -6.62 6.98
N CYS A 56 12.37 -6.20 5.73
CA CYS A 56 11.56 -5.17 5.09
C CYS A 56 10.08 -5.57 5.01
N GLY A 57 9.78 -6.82 4.68
CA GLY A 57 8.42 -7.33 4.58
C GLY A 57 7.69 -7.35 5.91
N LEU A 58 8.32 -7.87 6.98
CA LEU A 58 7.72 -7.87 8.30
C LEU A 58 7.51 -6.44 8.83
N SER A 59 8.49 -5.55 8.67
CA SER A 59 8.34 -4.13 9.03
C SER A 59 7.19 -3.48 8.25
N THR A 60 7.05 -3.76 6.96
CA THR A 60 5.95 -3.24 6.12
C THR A 60 4.59 -3.68 6.66
N VAL A 61 4.42 -4.96 6.99
CA VAL A 61 3.14 -5.49 7.51
C VAL A 61 2.83 -4.94 8.90
N ILE A 62 3.83 -4.81 9.79
CA ILE A 62 3.64 -4.19 11.11
C ILE A 62 3.20 -2.73 10.96
N LEU A 63 3.90 -1.95 10.13
CA LEU A 63 3.53 -0.56 9.86
C LEU A 63 2.13 -0.46 9.23
N PHE A 64 1.77 -1.39 8.35
CA PHE A 64 0.43 -1.43 7.76
C PHE A 64 -0.64 -1.74 8.82
N ALA A 65 -0.39 -2.68 9.74
CA ALA A 65 -1.30 -2.96 10.85
C ALA A 65 -1.51 -1.73 11.74
N CYS A 66 -0.43 -1.06 12.12
CA CYS A 66 -0.48 0.20 12.87
C CYS A 66 -1.30 1.25 12.12
N GLN A 67 -1.03 1.43 10.83
CA GLN A 67 -1.73 2.40 10.00
C GLN A 67 -3.22 2.10 9.87
N LEU A 68 -3.60 0.83 9.78
CA LEU A 68 -4.99 0.39 9.73
C LEU A 68 -5.70 0.68 11.06
N LEU A 69 -5.06 0.36 12.19
CA LEU A 69 -5.59 0.62 13.53
C LEU A 69 -5.76 2.11 13.82
N PHE A 70 -4.68 2.90 13.68
CA PHE A 70 -4.72 4.34 13.94
C PHE A 70 -5.61 5.07 12.93
N GLY A 71 -5.65 4.63 11.68
CA GLY A 71 -6.58 5.12 10.67
C GLY A 71 -8.04 4.89 11.06
N PHE A 72 -8.37 3.69 11.52
CA PHE A 72 -9.72 3.35 11.99
C PHE A 72 -10.15 4.22 13.18
N VAL A 73 -9.33 4.27 14.25
CA VAL A 73 -9.60 5.04 15.46
C VAL A 73 -9.76 6.53 15.17
N SER A 74 -8.89 7.08 14.31
CA SER A 74 -8.87 8.51 14.01
C SER A 74 -9.99 8.97 13.08
N PHE A 75 -10.36 8.17 12.07
CA PHE A 75 -11.22 8.62 10.97
C PHE A 75 -12.60 7.95 10.88
N LEU A 76 -12.81 6.80 11.54
CA LEU A 76 -14.06 6.04 11.51
C LEU A 76 -14.72 5.94 12.90
N PHE A 77 -14.13 5.21 13.84
CA PHE A 77 -14.72 4.96 15.15
C PHE A 77 -13.62 4.78 16.21
N PRO A 78 -13.67 5.47 17.37
CA PRO A 78 -14.72 6.36 17.89
C PRO A 78 -14.72 7.77 17.27
N LYS A 79 -13.85 8.05 16.28
CA LYS A 79 -13.65 9.35 15.61
C LYS A 79 -13.08 10.41 16.56
N LEU A 80 -11.77 10.62 16.46
CA LEU A 80 -11.06 11.61 17.26
C LEU A 80 -11.51 13.06 16.98
N PRO A 81 -11.31 13.98 17.95
CA PRO A 81 -11.53 15.42 17.80
C PRO A 81 -10.81 16.00 16.58
N ASP A 82 -11.38 17.06 16.01
CA ASP A 82 -10.94 17.59 14.71
C ASP A 82 -9.50 18.09 14.70
N GLY A 83 -9.02 18.68 15.82
CA GLY A 83 -7.63 19.12 15.96
C GLY A 83 -6.62 17.98 15.85
N LEU A 84 -6.83 16.90 16.61
CA LEU A 84 -5.97 15.71 16.56
C LEU A 84 -6.04 15.03 15.18
N ARG A 85 -7.23 14.97 14.59
CA ARG A 85 -7.44 14.37 13.28
C ARG A 85 -6.74 15.13 12.16
N SER A 86 -6.75 16.46 12.21
CA SER A 86 -6.06 17.32 11.24
C SER A 86 -4.54 17.11 11.29
N THR A 87 -3.97 17.04 12.49
CA THR A 87 -2.54 16.75 12.69
C THR A 87 -2.18 15.34 12.20
N TYR A 88 -2.94 14.33 12.63
CA TYR A 88 -2.68 12.95 12.26
C TYR A 88 -2.89 12.67 10.76
N LEU A 89 -3.77 13.41 10.06
CA LEU A 89 -4.00 13.24 8.63
C LEU A 89 -2.72 13.37 7.81
N LYS A 90 -1.83 14.32 8.14
CA LYS A 90 -0.55 14.49 7.44
C LYS A 90 0.34 13.27 7.59
N VAL A 91 0.42 12.76 8.83
CA VAL A 91 1.17 11.54 9.18
C VAL A 91 0.57 10.32 8.48
N HIS A 92 -0.75 10.18 8.49
CA HIS A 92 -1.47 9.09 7.84
C HIS A 92 -1.25 9.08 6.33
N VAL A 93 -1.31 10.23 5.65
CA VAL A 93 -1.04 10.30 4.21
C VAL A 93 0.41 9.93 3.90
N PHE A 94 1.37 10.48 4.64
CA PHE A 94 2.79 10.16 4.47
C PHE A 94 3.07 8.66 4.64
N PHE A 95 2.68 8.09 5.78
CA PHE A 95 2.91 6.66 6.04
C PHE A 95 2.13 5.77 5.08
N GLY A 96 0.95 6.19 4.61
CA GLY A 96 0.21 5.46 3.58
C GLY A 96 1.02 5.29 2.30
N VAL A 97 1.63 6.38 1.81
CA VAL A 97 2.52 6.35 0.64
C VAL A 97 3.78 5.56 0.93
N PHE A 98 4.42 5.82 2.08
CA PHE A 98 5.66 5.18 2.46
C PHE A 98 5.53 3.65 2.56
N ILE A 99 4.48 3.15 3.21
CA ILE A 99 4.19 1.71 3.34
C ILE A 99 3.94 1.09 1.95
N PHE A 100 3.21 1.79 1.07
CA PHE A 100 3.01 1.32 -0.30
C PHE A 100 4.34 1.18 -1.06
N MET A 101 5.23 2.17 -0.95
CA MET A 101 6.57 2.09 -1.56
C MET A 101 7.44 0.99 -0.93
N MET A 102 7.37 0.79 0.39
CA MET A 102 8.05 -0.32 1.07
C MET A 102 7.52 -1.68 0.59
N ALA A 103 6.21 -1.82 0.36
CA ALA A 103 5.63 -3.04 -0.17
C ALA A 103 6.16 -3.36 -1.58
N ILE A 104 6.21 -2.36 -2.47
CA ILE A 104 6.79 -2.51 -3.82
C ILE A 104 8.26 -2.91 -3.72
N ALA A 105 9.07 -2.20 -2.92
CA ALA A 105 10.48 -2.52 -2.72
C ALA A 105 10.67 -3.94 -2.18
N THR A 106 9.87 -4.34 -1.19
CA THR A 106 9.89 -5.69 -0.62
C THR A 106 9.56 -6.74 -1.68
N CYS A 107 8.54 -6.52 -2.53
CA CYS A 107 8.22 -7.42 -3.63
C CYS A 107 9.38 -7.56 -4.63
N LEU A 108 10.05 -6.46 -5.00
CA LEU A 108 11.20 -6.51 -5.92
C LEU A 108 12.38 -7.31 -5.34
N ILE A 109 12.70 -7.10 -4.06
CA ILE A 109 13.74 -7.87 -3.38
C ILE A 109 13.35 -9.36 -3.33
N GLY A 110 12.08 -9.67 -3.01
CA GLY A 110 11.58 -11.05 -2.93
C GLY A 110 11.54 -11.77 -4.28
N ILE A 111 11.19 -11.07 -5.36
CA ILE A 111 11.27 -11.62 -6.73
C ILE A 111 12.71 -12.01 -7.05
N ASN A 112 13.68 -11.11 -6.80
CA ASN A 112 15.09 -11.39 -7.03
C ASN A 112 15.59 -12.57 -6.19
N GLU A 113 15.30 -12.58 -4.88
CA GLU A 113 15.65 -13.67 -3.98
C GLU A 113 15.11 -15.00 -4.49
N LYS A 114 13.83 -15.04 -4.90
CA LYS A 114 13.22 -16.26 -5.43
C LYS A 114 13.82 -16.71 -6.76
N LEU A 115 14.13 -15.78 -7.67
CA LEU A 115 14.76 -16.09 -8.95
C LEU A 115 16.17 -16.64 -8.76
N PHE A 116 16.97 -16.06 -7.88
CA PHE A 116 18.32 -16.56 -7.59
C PHE A 116 18.31 -17.94 -6.94
N PHE A 117 17.33 -18.22 -6.07
CA PHE A 117 17.17 -19.57 -5.50
C PHE A 117 16.67 -20.59 -6.54
N ALA A 118 15.77 -20.19 -7.43
CA ALA A 118 15.20 -21.09 -8.44
C ALA A 118 16.14 -21.33 -9.64
N LEU A 119 17.04 -20.40 -9.94
CA LEU A 119 17.94 -20.43 -11.09
C LEU A 119 19.42 -20.33 -10.63
N PRO A 120 19.94 -21.38 -9.96
CA PRO A 120 21.29 -21.39 -9.40
C PRO A 120 22.37 -21.41 -10.49
N ASN A 121 23.64 -21.31 -10.07
CA ASN A 121 24.83 -21.42 -10.94
C ASN A 121 24.86 -20.42 -12.11
N GLY A 122 24.28 -19.23 -11.91
CA GLY A 122 24.24 -18.18 -12.94
C GLY A 122 23.22 -18.43 -14.06
N ALA A 123 22.35 -19.44 -13.95
CA ALA A 123 21.32 -19.73 -14.94
C ALA A 123 20.39 -18.54 -15.20
N TYR A 124 20.20 -17.67 -14.20
CA TYR A 124 19.46 -16.42 -14.35
C TYR A 124 20.03 -15.50 -15.45
N ALA A 125 21.36 -15.48 -15.66
CA ALA A 125 22.01 -14.65 -16.66
C ALA A 125 21.64 -15.05 -18.10
N GLY A 126 21.25 -16.31 -18.32
CA GLY A 126 20.71 -16.78 -19.59
C GLY A 126 19.30 -16.27 -19.90
N LEU A 127 18.70 -15.50 -18.98
CA LEU A 127 17.37 -14.92 -19.07
C LEU A 127 16.29 -15.94 -19.51
N PRO A 128 16.18 -17.10 -18.83
CA PRO A 128 15.19 -18.12 -19.16
C PRO A 128 13.76 -17.56 -18.97
N PRO A 129 12.72 -18.21 -19.52
CA PRO A 129 11.34 -17.72 -19.45
C PRO A 129 10.87 -17.36 -18.02
N GLN A 130 11.27 -18.12 -17.01
CA GLN A 130 10.99 -17.81 -15.61
C GLN A 130 11.64 -16.50 -15.14
N GLY A 131 12.89 -16.25 -15.54
CA GLY A 131 13.59 -14.99 -15.26
C GLY A 131 12.96 -13.80 -15.99
N GLN A 132 12.55 -13.99 -17.23
CA GLN A 132 11.81 -12.97 -18.00
C GLN A 132 10.51 -12.60 -17.29
N LEU A 133 9.72 -13.59 -16.88
CA LEU A 133 8.45 -13.38 -16.18
C LEU A 133 8.65 -12.58 -14.88
N GLY A 134 9.64 -12.96 -14.07
CA GLY A 134 9.95 -12.26 -12.83
C GLY A 134 10.37 -10.80 -13.07
N ASN A 135 11.20 -10.55 -14.09
CA ASN A 135 11.61 -9.19 -14.47
C ASN A 135 10.45 -8.35 -14.98
N VAL A 136 9.61 -8.90 -15.84
CA VAL A 136 8.41 -8.22 -16.35
C VAL A 136 7.45 -7.88 -15.20
N LEU A 137 7.26 -8.80 -14.25
CA LEU A 137 6.46 -8.53 -13.05
C LEU A 137 7.09 -7.39 -12.22
N GLY A 138 8.41 -7.41 -12.02
CA GLY A 138 9.13 -6.36 -11.30
C GLY A 138 8.96 -4.98 -11.96
N VAL A 139 9.17 -4.88 -13.29
CA VAL A 139 8.95 -3.64 -14.04
C VAL A 139 7.49 -3.19 -13.94
N THR A 140 6.53 -4.12 -14.03
CA THR A 140 5.10 -3.80 -13.90
C THR A 140 4.78 -3.21 -12.53
N LEU A 141 5.37 -3.73 -11.45
CA LEU A 141 5.21 -3.16 -10.10
C LEU A 141 5.80 -1.75 -9.98
N VAL A 142 6.94 -1.49 -10.62
CA VAL A 142 7.56 -0.15 -10.66
C VAL A 142 6.67 0.84 -11.42
N LEU A 143 6.15 0.44 -12.58
CA LEU A 143 5.22 1.28 -13.36
C LEU A 143 3.93 1.57 -12.59
N LEU A 144 3.36 0.54 -11.93
CA LEU A 144 2.21 0.69 -11.04
C LEU A 144 2.51 1.71 -9.93
N ALA A 145 3.68 1.62 -9.30
CA ALA A 145 4.09 2.57 -8.27
C ALA A 145 4.17 4.00 -8.83
N GLY A 146 4.77 4.18 -10.01
CA GLY A 146 4.82 5.48 -10.69
C GLY A 146 3.44 6.09 -10.95
N VAL A 147 2.51 5.30 -11.49
CA VAL A 147 1.13 5.75 -11.76
C VAL A 147 0.39 6.10 -10.45
N VAL A 148 0.47 5.25 -9.43
CA VAL A 148 -0.15 5.51 -8.13
C VAL A 148 0.42 6.78 -7.50
N MET A 149 1.74 6.96 -7.55
CA MET A 149 2.40 8.16 -7.03
C MET A 149 1.94 9.41 -7.77
N PHE A 150 1.92 9.39 -9.11
CA PHE A 150 1.42 10.50 -9.91
C PHE A 150 -0.01 10.90 -9.52
N VAL A 151 -0.92 9.93 -9.39
CA VAL A 151 -2.32 10.19 -9.03
C VAL A 151 -2.46 10.70 -7.59
N VAL A 152 -1.68 10.16 -6.64
CA VAL A 152 -1.75 10.57 -5.23
C VAL A 152 -1.20 11.99 -5.03
N THR A 153 -0.10 12.36 -5.69
CA THR A 153 0.57 13.66 -5.49
C THR A 153 -0.03 14.78 -6.33
N ASN A 154 -0.70 14.47 -7.44
CA ASN A 154 -1.26 15.49 -8.32
C ASN A 154 -2.55 16.10 -7.73
N ALA A 155 -2.53 17.43 -7.55
CA ALA A 155 -3.63 18.20 -6.98
C ALA A 155 -4.91 18.14 -7.83
N ALA A 156 -4.80 18.00 -9.15
CA ALA A 156 -5.94 17.92 -10.06
C ALA A 156 -6.87 16.72 -9.79
N PHE A 157 -6.35 15.66 -9.19
CA PHE A 157 -7.15 14.49 -8.82
C PHE A 157 -7.71 14.55 -7.40
N ARG A 158 -7.40 15.60 -6.63
CA ARG A 158 -7.86 15.70 -5.24
C ARG A 158 -9.39 15.72 -5.17
N ARG A 159 -9.95 15.05 -4.15
CA ARG A 159 -11.39 15.08 -3.89
C ARG A 159 -11.82 16.53 -3.67
N ILE A 160 -12.89 16.94 -4.34
CA ILE A 160 -13.49 18.25 -4.19
C ILE A 160 -14.31 18.23 -2.89
N ASN A 161 -14.16 19.25 -2.06
CA ASN A 161 -15.06 19.43 -0.93
C ASN A 161 -16.35 20.05 -1.48
N THR A 162 -17.40 19.26 -1.57
CA THR A 162 -18.72 19.71 -2.05
C THR A 162 -19.25 20.91 -1.26
N GLU A 163 -18.89 21.04 0.04
CA GLU A 163 -19.19 22.21 0.87
C GLU A 163 -18.44 23.48 0.42
N GLU A 164 -17.16 23.39 0.04
CA GLU A 164 -16.38 24.54 -0.45
C GLU A 164 -16.86 24.99 -1.84
N GLU A 165 -17.25 24.05 -2.71
CA GLU A 165 -17.81 24.32 -4.03
C GLU A 165 -19.19 25.01 -3.91
N HIS A 166 -20.07 24.53 -3.03
CA HIS A 166 -21.34 25.20 -2.74
C HIS A 166 -21.15 26.63 -2.19
N ILE A 167 -20.20 26.84 -1.27
CA ILE A 167 -19.92 28.18 -0.73
C ILE A 167 -19.36 29.12 -1.83
N SER A 168 -18.46 28.62 -2.69
CA SER A 168 -17.91 29.44 -3.79
C SER A 168 -18.96 29.86 -4.82
N LEU A 169 -19.89 28.96 -5.16
CA LEU A 169 -20.98 29.23 -6.11
C LEU A 169 -22.07 30.15 -5.54
N ILE A 170 -22.20 30.20 -4.21
CA ILE A 170 -23.08 31.15 -3.53
C ILE A 170 -22.40 32.54 -3.52
N ASN A 171 -21.12 32.61 -3.17
CA ASN A 171 -20.37 33.88 -3.13
C ASN A 171 -20.12 34.52 -4.50
N GLU A 172 -20.13 33.77 -5.60
CA GLU A 172 -20.03 34.34 -6.97
C GLU A 172 -21.34 34.95 -7.48
N LYS A 173 -22.46 34.78 -6.76
CA LYS A 173 -23.78 35.31 -7.14
C LYS A 173 -24.17 36.61 -6.44
N ASP A 174 -23.33 37.10 -5.53
CA ASP A 174 -23.47 38.39 -4.82
C ASP A 174 -22.45 39.41 -5.33
#